data_AF-A0A0D1ILR6-F1
#
_entry.id   AF-A0A0D1ILR6-F1
#
_cell.length_a   1.000
_cell.length_b   1.000
_cell.length_c   1.000
_cell.angle_alpha   90.00
_cell.angle_beta   90.00
_cell.angle_gamma   90.00
#
_symmetry.space_group_name_H-M   'P 1'
#
loop_
_entity.id
_entity.type
_entity.pdbx_description
1 polymer ?
#
loop_
_entity_poly.entity_id
_entity_poly.type
_entity_poly.pdbx_seq_one_letter_code
_entity_poly.pdbx_strand_id
1 'polypeptide(L)'
;MSELVFEKRDFNTEQILALKASRLDNNPIVYILYNEKKKPTAYIGQTVQAARRLKNHLRDKKRISLTRTIFIGHERFHQSASYNIETNLINYFIAENHYQLQNVSQTRSREMHHYYQKEFYNEHLFEEIWNQLRKENVVSDTLENLRNKDIYKLSPYKELSPQQVEIKNEILDFCKAHIEKPGNHVISIEGDAGTGKSVLLSSLFNTIQDLSKDENSHLKNKNNYLLVNHGEMLKTYKSIANSLPNLKKKNLMKPTSFINQMSKTGETADIVLVDEAHLLLTKEDRYNNFHYRNQLEEIIKRSSITIVIFDPKQVLKIKSYWNERLLEEITNQYHAKTVKLTEQMRMNANPDTLKWINHFVSKQLLPLPQENNDTFQLKIFEDHADLL
;
A
#
# COMPACT_ATOMS: atom_id res chain seq x y z
N MET A 1 11.54 30.44 -16.79
CA MET A 1 10.90 29.15 -17.10
C MET A 1 11.87 28.09 -16.62
N SER A 2 11.52 27.33 -15.59
CA SER A 2 12.38 26.23 -15.13
C SER A 2 12.22 25.07 -16.11
N GLU A 3 13.31 24.63 -16.75
CA GLU A 3 13.24 23.59 -17.77
C GLU A 3 13.25 22.21 -17.12
N LEU A 4 12.17 21.46 -17.33
CA LEU A 4 12.15 20.01 -17.14
C LEU A 4 13.12 19.37 -18.14
N VAL A 5 14.11 18.66 -17.63
CA VAL A 5 15.00 17.83 -18.45
C VAL A 5 14.39 16.44 -18.55
N PHE A 6 14.02 16.04 -19.75
CA PHE A 6 13.47 14.72 -20.04
C PHE A 6 14.28 14.08 -21.18
N GLU A 7 15.10 13.08 -20.87
CA GLU A 7 16.00 12.46 -21.85
C GLU A 7 15.79 10.95 -21.93
N LYS A 8 15.40 10.47 -23.11
CA LYS A 8 15.28 9.04 -23.42
C LYS A 8 16.57 8.54 -24.08
N ARG A 9 17.14 7.47 -23.55
CA ARG A 9 18.38 6.86 -24.04
C ARG A 9 18.29 5.33 -24.00
N ASP A 10 19.20 4.67 -24.71
CA ASP A 10 19.40 3.23 -24.53
C ASP A 10 20.05 2.93 -23.19
N PHE A 11 19.63 1.83 -22.56
CA PHE A 11 20.23 1.36 -21.32
C PHE A 11 21.43 0.45 -21.61
N ASN A 12 22.58 1.09 -21.90
CA ASN A 12 23.83 0.39 -22.18
C ASN A 12 25.04 1.15 -21.61
N THR A 13 26.22 0.51 -21.63
CA THR A 13 27.46 1.07 -21.05
C THR A 13 27.88 2.38 -21.71
N GLU A 14 27.72 2.51 -23.03
CA GLU A 14 28.14 3.68 -23.80
C GLU A 14 27.34 4.92 -23.40
N GLN A 15 26.01 4.81 -23.38
CA GLN A 15 25.11 5.91 -22.99
C GLN A 15 25.31 6.33 -21.53
N ILE A 16 25.70 5.41 -20.65
CA ILE A 16 26.04 5.72 -19.25
C ILE A 16 27.35 6.51 -19.14
N LEU A 17 28.35 6.22 -20.00
CA LEU A 17 29.58 7.00 -20.01
C LEU A 17 29.33 8.44 -20.50
N ALA A 18 28.45 8.60 -21.50
CA ALA A 18 28.04 9.91 -21.99
C ALA A 18 27.29 10.75 -20.92
N LEU A 19 26.64 10.13 -19.93
CA LEU A 19 25.99 10.86 -18.83
C LEU A 19 26.97 11.60 -17.93
N LYS A 20 28.21 11.11 -17.76
CA LYS A 20 29.22 11.77 -16.91
C LYS A 20 29.57 13.19 -17.39
N ALA A 21 29.36 13.47 -18.67
CA ALA A 21 29.59 14.77 -19.27
C ALA A 21 28.32 15.66 -19.30
N SER A 22 27.19 15.16 -18.81
CA SER A 22 25.90 15.87 -18.83
C SER A 22 25.65 16.61 -17.51
N ARG A 23 24.73 17.59 -17.55
CA ARG A 23 24.24 18.30 -16.35
C ARG A 23 23.44 17.40 -15.38
N LEU A 24 23.19 16.13 -15.73
CA LEU A 24 22.38 15.20 -14.93
C LEU A 24 23.22 14.41 -13.90
N ASP A 25 24.53 14.27 -14.11
CA ASP A 25 25.39 13.56 -13.13
C ASP A 25 25.73 14.51 -11.96
N ASN A 26 25.69 14.00 -10.74
CA ASN A 26 25.84 14.75 -9.47
C ASN A 26 24.68 15.70 -9.10
N ASN A 27 23.55 15.64 -9.81
CA ASN A 27 22.31 16.32 -9.42
C ASN A 27 21.23 15.30 -9.02
N PRO A 28 20.30 15.64 -8.11
CA PRO A 28 19.16 14.78 -7.81
C PRO A 28 18.30 14.60 -9.08
N ILE A 29 18.16 13.35 -9.51
CA ILE A 29 17.36 12.98 -10.67
C ILE A 29 16.45 11.79 -10.35
N VAL A 30 15.42 11.62 -11.18
CA VAL A 30 14.61 10.41 -11.24
C VAL A 30 14.86 9.73 -12.59
N TYR A 31 14.86 8.40 -12.63
CA TYR A 31 15.02 7.65 -13.86
C TYR A 31 14.09 6.45 -13.90
N ILE A 32 13.70 6.07 -15.12
CA ILE A 32 12.87 4.90 -15.41
C ILE A 32 13.66 4.01 -16.35
N LEU A 33 13.95 2.78 -15.90
CA LEU A 33 14.51 1.73 -16.73
C LEU A 33 13.36 0.83 -17.18
N TYR A 34 13.21 0.56 -18.48
CA TYR A 34 12.10 -0.27 -18.96
C TYR A 34 12.47 -1.09 -20.21
N ASN A 35 11.59 -1.99 -20.60
CA ASN A 35 11.64 -2.67 -21.89
C ASN A 35 10.27 -2.66 -22.58
N GLU A 36 10.29 -2.94 -23.88
CA GLU A 36 9.11 -2.91 -24.76
C GLU A 36 8.69 -4.34 -25.16
N LYS A 37 8.88 -5.30 -24.24
CA LYS A 37 8.49 -6.69 -24.46
C LYS A 37 6.98 -6.86 -24.34
N LYS A 38 6.44 -7.98 -24.84
CA LYS A 38 5.01 -8.33 -24.73
C LYS A 38 4.45 -8.27 -23.28
N LYS A 39 5.29 -8.60 -22.29
CA LYS A 39 5.02 -8.35 -20.86
C LYS A 39 6.10 -7.39 -20.38
N PRO A 40 5.84 -6.07 -20.46
CA PRO A 40 6.88 -5.09 -20.24
C PRO A 40 7.19 -4.99 -18.75
N THR A 41 8.47 -4.75 -18.44
CA THR A 41 8.95 -4.58 -17.07
C THR A 41 9.60 -3.23 -16.91
N ALA A 42 9.44 -2.61 -15.74
CA ALA A 42 10.09 -1.33 -15.44
C ALA A 42 10.72 -1.31 -14.04
N TYR A 43 11.70 -0.44 -13.85
CA TYR A 43 12.27 -0.09 -12.57
C TYR A 43 12.37 1.43 -12.48
N ILE A 44 11.81 2.00 -11.44
CA ILE A 44 11.82 3.44 -11.20
C ILE A 44 12.76 3.71 -10.03
N GLY A 45 13.62 4.72 -10.15
CA GLY A 45 14.54 5.06 -9.07
C GLY A 45 14.93 6.52 -9.08
N GLN A 46 15.36 7.03 -7.93
CA GLN A 46 16.06 8.31 -7.82
C GLN A 46 17.53 8.12 -7.47
N THR A 47 18.37 9.08 -7.83
CA THR A 47 19.77 9.13 -7.39
C THR A 47 20.37 10.52 -7.58
N VAL A 48 21.45 10.80 -6.85
CA VAL A 48 22.35 11.93 -7.11
C VAL A 48 23.57 11.53 -7.94
N GLN A 49 23.88 10.23 -8.04
CA GLN A 49 25.04 9.70 -8.78
C GLN A 49 24.55 8.79 -9.90
N ALA A 50 23.99 9.39 -10.95
CA ALA A 50 23.35 8.71 -12.07
C ALA A 50 24.27 7.65 -12.70
N ALA A 51 25.47 8.05 -13.11
CA ALA A 51 26.39 7.15 -13.81
C ALA A 51 26.77 5.93 -12.96
N ARG A 52 27.06 6.14 -11.66
CA ARG A 52 27.38 5.06 -10.72
C ARG A 52 26.20 4.13 -10.51
N ARG A 53 25.00 4.68 -10.29
CA ARG A 53 23.78 3.90 -10.00
C ARG A 53 23.40 3.02 -11.19
N LEU A 54 23.46 3.55 -12.41
CA LEU A 54 23.14 2.79 -13.62
C LEU A 54 24.19 1.73 -13.95
N LYS A 55 25.48 2.00 -13.72
CA LYS A 55 26.53 0.98 -13.83
C LYS A 55 26.29 -0.20 -12.87
N ASN A 56 25.79 0.07 -11.66
CA ASN A 56 25.40 -0.99 -10.73
C ASN A 56 24.19 -1.78 -11.25
N HIS A 57 23.22 -1.10 -11.87
CA HIS A 57 22.06 -1.75 -12.47
C HIS A 57 22.41 -2.68 -13.64
N LEU A 58 23.37 -2.30 -14.49
CA LEU A 58 23.86 -3.18 -15.57
C LEU A 58 24.47 -4.50 -15.06
N ARG A 59 24.99 -4.51 -13.83
CA ARG A 59 25.57 -5.70 -13.18
C ARG A 59 24.51 -6.54 -12.46
N ASP A 60 23.31 -5.99 -12.24
CA ASP A 60 22.24 -6.68 -11.55
C ASP A 60 21.50 -7.63 -12.51
N LYS A 61 21.57 -8.93 -12.21
CA LYS A 61 20.93 -9.98 -13.01
C LYS A 61 19.43 -9.76 -13.20
N LYS A 62 18.74 -9.11 -12.26
CA LYS A 62 17.29 -8.83 -12.35
C LYS A 62 16.97 -7.77 -13.42
N ARG A 63 17.94 -6.89 -13.73
CA ARG A 63 17.78 -5.72 -14.60
C ARG A 63 18.34 -5.89 -16.01
N ILE A 64 18.95 -7.04 -16.31
CA ILE A 64 19.51 -7.36 -17.65
C ILE A 64 18.47 -7.24 -18.76
N SER A 65 17.18 -7.48 -18.45
CA SER A 65 16.12 -7.44 -19.44
C SER A 65 15.65 -6.04 -19.83
N LEU A 66 16.09 -5.00 -19.11
CA LEU A 66 15.74 -3.60 -19.37
C LEU A 66 16.64 -3.06 -20.48
N THR A 67 16.09 -2.28 -21.40
CA THR A 67 16.80 -1.86 -22.62
C THR A 67 16.74 -0.36 -22.86
N ARG A 68 15.80 0.34 -22.24
CA ARG A 68 15.60 1.79 -22.36
C ARG A 68 15.74 2.46 -21.00
N THR A 69 16.17 3.71 -21.02
CA THR A 69 16.20 4.60 -19.85
C THR A 69 15.56 5.94 -20.18
N ILE A 70 14.78 6.48 -19.26
CA ILE A 70 14.35 7.88 -19.26
C ILE A 70 14.96 8.56 -18.05
N PHE A 71 15.65 9.67 -18.25
CA PHE A 71 16.12 10.55 -17.20
C PHE A 71 15.19 11.74 -17.06
N ILE A 72 14.86 12.06 -15.82
CA ILE A 72 13.98 13.14 -15.43
C ILE A 72 14.77 13.99 -14.43
N GLY A 73 15.08 15.22 -14.84
CA GLY A 73 15.77 16.22 -14.03
C GLY A 73 14.98 17.53 -14.04
N HIS A 74 15.15 18.33 -13.01
CA HIS A 74 14.57 19.67 -12.95
C HIS A 74 15.46 20.55 -12.07
N GLU A 75 15.62 21.82 -12.39
CA GLU A 75 16.53 22.73 -11.66
C GLU A 75 16.19 22.85 -10.16
N ARG A 76 14.90 22.68 -9.82
CA ARG A 76 14.41 22.70 -8.44
C ARG A 76 14.47 21.33 -7.74
N PHE A 77 15.03 20.28 -8.35
CA PHE A 77 15.12 18.98 -7.68
C PHE A 77 16.11 19.01 -6.52
N HIS A 78 15.59 18.76 -5.32
CA HIS A 78 16.35 18.32 -4.17
C HIS A 78 15.97 16.86 -3.85
N GLN A 79 16.73 16.21 -2.96
CA GLN A 79 16.58 14.77 -2.71
C GLN A 79 15.17 14.36 -2.26
N SER A 80 14.49 15.18 -1.46
CA SER A 80 13.09 14.92 -1.06
C SER A 80 12.14 15.02 -2.26
N ALA A 81 12.32 16.02 -3.14
CA ALA A 81 11.50 16.16 -4.33
C ALA A 81 11.68 14.98 -5.30
N SER A 82 12.91 14.56 -5.59
CA SER A 82 13.15 13.42 -6.47
C SER A 82 12.60 12.11 -5.90
N TYR A 83 12.66 11.92 -4.58
CA TYR A 83 12.06 10.75 -3.91
C TYR A 83 10.53 10.78 -3.91
N ASN A 84 9.90 11.96 -3.76
CA ASN A 84 8.45 12.10 -3.94
C ASN A 84 8.03 11.74 -5.37
N ILE A 85 8.73 12.28 -6.39
CA ILE A 85 8.43 11.99 -7.79
C ILE A 85 8.62 10.50 -8.10
N GLU A 86 9.69 9.87 -7.59
CA GLU A 86 9.88 8.41 -7.66
C GLU A 86 8.67 7.65 -7.09
N THR A 87 8.26 8.01 -5.86
CA THR A 87 7.13 7.38 -5.18
C THR A 87 5.83 7.55 -5.94
N ASN A 88 5.56 8.76 -6.45
CA ASN A 88 4.37 9.03 -7.27
C ASN A 88 4.41 8.21 -8.56
N LEU A 89 5.52 8.20 -9.30
CA LEU A 89 5.66 7.40 -10.51
C LEU A 89 5.38 5.91 -10.25
N ILE A 90 5.91 5.34 -9.16
CA ILE A 90 5.62 3.95 -8.78
C ILE A 90 4.11 3.74 -8.56
N ASN A 91 3.46 4.62 -7.79
CA ASN A 91 2.01 4.53 -7.54
C ASN A 91 1.19 4.58 -8.84
N TYR A 92 1.53 5.48 -9.77
CA TYR A 92 0.81 5.61 -11.03
C TYR A 92 1.08 4.45 -12.01
N PHE A 93 2.31 3.93 -12.07
CA PHE A 93 2.62 2.74 -12.88
C PHE A 93 1.88 1.50 -12.36
N ILE A 94 1.74 1.35 -11.03
CA ILE A 94 0.92 0.27 -10.45
C ILE A 94 -0.56 0.44 -10.85
N ALA A 95 -1.08 1.66 -10.78
CA ALA A 95 -2.46 1.99 -11.13
C ALA A 95 -2.80 1.75 -12.62
N GLU A 96 -1.84 2.04 -13.50
CA GLU A 96 -1.98 1.78 -14.93
C GLU A 96 -1.95 0.27 -15.26
N ASN A 97 -1.26 -0.53 -14.44
CA ASN A 97 -1.14 -1.98 -14.60
C ASN A 97 -0.46 -2.44 -15.92
N HIS A 98 0.22 -1.53 -16.64
CA HIS A 98 0.88 -1.87 -17.90
C HIS A 98 2.22 -2.60 -17.67
N TYR A 99 3.03 -2.13 -16.73
CA TYR A 99 4.34 -2.71 -16.41
C TYR A 99 4.29 -3.63 -15.18
N GLN A 100 5.09 -4.70 -15.24
CA GLN A 100 5.54 -5.38 -14.03
C GLN A 100 6.78 -4.66 -13.48
N LEU A 101 6.62 -4.00 -12.34
CA LEU A 101 7.71 -3.28 -11.68
C LEU A 101 8.70 -4.23 -11.01
N GLN A 102 9.96 -3.81 -10.97
CA GLN A 102 11.03 -4.47 -10.22
C GLN A 102 11.30 -3.78 -8.87
N ASN A 103 10.53 -2.74 -8.53
CA ASN A 103 10.61 -2.02 -7.28
C ASN A 103 10.22 -2.91 -6.09
N VAL A 104 10.95 -2.78 -4.99
CA VAL A 104 10.67 -3.43 -3.71
C VAL A 104 10.52 -2.38 -2.62
N SER A 105 9.77 -2.72 -1.57
CA SER A 105 9.51 -1.84 -0.42
C SER A 105 10.82 -1.38 0.20
N GLN A 106 10.93 -0.08 0.45
CA GLN A 106 12.04 0.46 1.24
C GLN A 106 11.72 0.23 2.72
N THR A 107 12.53 -0.59 3.39
CA THR A 107 12.36 -0.91 4.82
C THR A 107 13.06 0.07 5.75
N ARG A 108 13.95 0.92 5.22
CA ARG A 108 14.51 2.06 5.96
C ARG A 108 13.54 3.23 5.83
N SER A 109 13.00 3.69 6.96
CA SER A 109 12.15 4.88 7.01
C SER A 109 12.91 6.06 6.38
N ARG A 110 12.37 6.56 5.28
CA ARG A 110 12.66 7.90 4.79
C ARG A 110 11.39 8.67 5.04
N GLU A 111 11.23 9.12 6.28
CA GLU A 111 10.10 9.95 6.67
C GLU A 111 10.05 11.16 5.73
N MET A 112 9.00 11.24 4.95
CA MET A 112 8.65 12.42 4.19
C MET A 112 7.50 13.08 4.92
N HIS A 113 7.77 14.08 5.74
CA HIS A 113 6.72 14.96 6.21
C HIS A 113 7.05 16.37 5.72
N HIS A 114 6.10 16.94 4.96
CA HIS A 114 6.03 18.33 4.51
C HIS A 114 7.37 18.99 4.17
N TYR A 115 7.79 18.88 2.91
CA TYR A 115 8.94 19.62 2.39
C TYR A 115 8.49 20.82 1.54
N TYR A 116 9.36 21.82 1.44
CA TYR A 116 9.10 23.08 0.75
C TYR A 116 8.53 22.86 -0.66
N GLN A 117 7.44 23.56 -1.00
CA GLN A 117 6.78 23.52 -2.31
C GLN A 117 6.29 22.12 -2.77
N LYS A 118 6.01 21.17 -1.87
CA LYS A 118 5.48 19.83 -2.21
C LYS A 118 4.31 19.86 -3.20
N GLU A 119 3.42 20.85 -3.12
CA GLU A 119 2.31 21.05 -4.05
C GLU A 119 2.77 21.30 -5.49
N PHE A 120 3.78 22.15 -5.71
CA PHE A 120 4.37 22.36 -7.03
C PHE A 120 4.89 21.07 -7.65
N TYR A 121 5.56 20.22 -6.86
CA TYR A 121 6.07 18.94 -7.34
C TYR A 121 4.93 17.96 -7.65
N ASN A 122 3.91 17.87 -6.79
CA ASN A 122 2.80 16.93 -6.92
C ASN A 122 1.79 17.29 -8.03
N GLU A 123 1.46 18.56 -8.18
CA GLU A 123 0.40 18.99 -9.11
C GLU A 123 0.97 19.50 -10.43
N HIS A 124 2.00 20.36 -10.41
CA HIS A 124 2.51 20.95 -11.66
C HIS A 124 3.59 20.09 -12.32
N LEU A 125 4.69 19.84 -11.62
CA LEU A 125 5.84 19.17 -12.23
C LEU A 125 5.55 17.69 -12.53
N PHE A 126 4.84 17.00 -11.64
CA PHE A 126 4.45 15.62 -11.88
C PHE A 126 3.49 15.47 -13.07
N GLU A 127 2.56 16.41 -13.24
CA GLU A 127 1.68 16.45 -14.42
C GLU A 127 2.49 16.64 -15.72
N GLU A 128 3.45 17.56 -15.72
CA GLU A 128 4.33 17.75 -16.86
C GLU A 128 5.12 16.47 -17.21
N ILE A 129 5.72 15.83 -16.20
CA ILE A 129 6.44 14.56 -16.35
C ILE A 129 5.51 13.48 -16.93
N TRP A 130 4.30 13.33 -16.38
CA TRP A 130 3.36 12.31 -16.83
C TRP A 130 2.91 12.54 -18.27
N ASN A 131 2.66 13.80 -18.65
CA ASN A 131 2.31 14.16 -20.02
C ASN A 131 3.45 13.88 -21.01
N GLN A 132 4.72 14.06 -20.62
CA GLN A 132 5.86 13.66 -21.44
C GLN A 132 5.94 12.12 -21.59
N LEU A 133 5.72 11.37 -20.51
CA LEU A 133 5.65 9.90 -20.57
C LEU A 133 4.55 9.41 -21.52
N ARG A 134 3.40 10.10 -21.55
CA ARG A 134 2.31 9.79 -22.48
C ARG A 134 2.68 10.09 -23.94
N LYS A 135 3.29 11.25 -24.21
CA LYS A 135 3.77 11.61 -25.55
C LYS A 135 4.77 10.60 -26.10
N GLU A 136 5.62 10.07 -25.23
CA GLU A 136 6.61 9.03 -25.56
C GLU A 136 6.04 7.61 -25.63
N ASN A 137 4.71 7.44 -25.47
CA ASN A 137 4.00 6.16 -25.44
C ASN A 137 4.53 5.18 -24.39
N VAL A 138 5.11 5.69 -23.30
CA VAL A 138 5.54 4.86 -22.17
C VAL A 138 4.32 4.45 -21.35
N VAL A 139 3.39 5.38 -21.19
CA VAL A 139 2.11 5.25 -20.47
C VAL A 139 1.00 5.84 -21.34
N SER A 140 -0.25 5.58 -21.02
CA SER A 140 -1.42 5.89 -21.87
C SER A 140 -2.52 6.66 -21.13
N ASP A 141 -2.82 6.25 -19.90
CA ASP A 141 -3.91 6.82 -19.10
C ASP A 141 -3.59 8.24 -18.57
N THR A 142 -4.64 9.01 -18.26
CA THR A 142 -4.53 10.33 -17.62
C THR A 142 -4.34 10.20 -16.11
N LEU A 143 -3.72 11.21 -15.48
CA LEU A 143 -3.57 11.24 -14.03
C LEU A 143 -4.92 11.19 -13.29
N GLU A 144 -5.92 11.91 -13.79
CA GLU A 144 -7.27 11.95 -13.21
C GLU A 144 -7.93 10.56 -13.21
N ASN A 145 -7.90 9.87 -14.35
CA ASN A 145 -8.45 8.52 -14.45
C ASN A 145 -7.75 7.57 -13.48
N LEU A 146 -6.42 7.65 -13.37
CA LEU A 146 -5.66 6.79 -12.48
C LEU A 146 -5.90 7.10 -10.99
N ARG A 147 -6.02 8.38 -10.60
CA ARG A 147 -6.35 8.78 -9.22
C ARG A 147 -7.68 8.18 -8.74
N ASN A 148 -8.64 8.03 -9.65
CA ASN A 148 -9.96 7.48 -9.34
C ASN A 148 -10.00 5.95 -9.21
N LYS A 149 -9.00 5.22 -9.76
CA LYS A 149 -8.93 3.75 -9.68
C LYS A 149 -8.63 3.28 -8.26
N ASP A 150 -9.29 2.20 -7.84
CA ASP A 150 -9.03 1.56 -6.54
C ASP A 150 -7.61 1.02 -6.41
N ILE A 151 -6.99 0.61 -7.53
CA ILE A 151 -5.60 0.17 -7.58
C ILE A 151 -4.66 1.28 -7.11
N TYR A 152 -4.92 2.54 -7.48
CA TYR A 152 -4.14 3.69 -7.03
C TYR A 152 -4.38 3.98 -5.55
N LYS A 153 -5.65 3.98 -5.12
CA LYS A 153 -6.04 4.25 -3.72
C LYS A 153 -5.45 3.23 -2.75
N LEU A 154 -5.33 1.96 -3.17
CA LEU A 154 -4.81 0.85 -2.37
C LEU A 154 -3.35 0.50 -2.67
N SER A 155 -2.61 1.34 -3.42
CA SER A 155 -1.22 1.05 -3.75
C SER A 155 -0.36 0.86 -2.48
N PRO A 156 0.48 -0.19 -2.39
CA PRO A 156 1.40 -0.41 -1.27
C PRO A 156 2.43 0.72 -1.04
N TYR A 157 2.62 1.57 -2.06
CA TYR A 157 3.57 2.69 -2.08
C TYR A 157 2.90 4.04 -1.79
N LYS A 158 1.61 4.05 -1.40
CA LYS A 158 0.98 5.27 -0.87
C LYS A 158 1.71 5.70 0.40
N GLU A 159 1.89 7.01 0.54
CA GLU A 159 2.45 7.64 1.73
C GLU A 159 1.56 7.30 2.94
N LEU A 160 2.16 6.67 3.95
CA LEU A 160 1.51 6.34 5.20
C LEU A 160 1.62 7.52 6.17
N SER A 161 0.64 7.69 7.07
CA SER A 161 0.76 8.64 8.18
C SER A 161 1.87 8.20 9.16
N PRO A 162 2.43 9.12 9.98
CA PRO A 162 3.39 8.76 11.02
C PRO A 162 2.91 7.59 11.89
N GLN A 163 1.65 7.64 12.35
CA GLN A 163 1.05 6.57 13.15
C GLN A 163 0.99 5.25 12.37
N GLN A 164 0.62 5.26 11.09
CA GLN A 164 0.59 4.05 10.27
C GLN A 164 2.00 3.45 10.07
N VAL A 165 3.04 4.28 9.96
CA VAL A 165 4.43 3.82 9.88
C VAL A 165 4.86 3.15 11.19
N GLU A 166 4.55 3.76 12.34
CA GLU A 166 4.83 3.19 13.66
C GLU A 166 4.14 1.83 13.84
N ILE A 167 2.83 1.75 13.57
CA ILE A 167 2.06 0.51 13.65
C ILE A 167 2.62 -0.55 12.69
N LYS A 168 2.96 -0.17 11.46
CA LYS A 168 3.59 -1.09 10.50
C LYS A 168 4.89 -1.68 11.05
N ASN A 169 5.76 -0.85 11.62
CA ASN A 169 7.03 -1.30 12.20
C ASN A 169 6.80 -2.21 13.42
N GLU A 170 5.85 -1.84 14.28
CA GLU A 170 5.47 -2.64 15.44
C GLU A 170 4.96 -4.03 15.05
N ILE A 171 4.15 -4.13 13.99
CA ILE A 171 3.69 -5.42 13.46
C ILE A 171 4.86 -6.22 12.88
N LEU A 172 5.76 -5.58 12.11
CA LEU A 172 6.93 -6.25 11.55
C LEU A 172 7.86 -6.80 12.65
N ASP A 173 8.04 -6.06 13.73
CA ASP A 173 8.86 -6.50 14.87
C ASP A 173 8.16 -7.60 15.67
N PHE A 174 6.83 -7.52 15.83
CA PHE A 174 6.03 -8.63 16.37
C PHE A 174 6.22 -9.90 15.54
N CYS A 175 6.14 -9.80 14.21
CA CYS A 175 6.36 -10.94 13.32
C CYS A 175 7.75 -11.53 13.50
N LYS A 176 8.81 -10.73 13.44
CA LYS A 176 10.19 -11.21 13.63
C LYS A 176 10.38 -11.90 14.98
N ALA A 177 9.76 -11.38 16.04
CA ALA A 177 9.89 -11.93 17.40
C ALA A 177 9.11 -13.23 17.62
N HIS A 178 8.12 -13.56 16.79
CA HIS A 178 7.22 -14.70 16.99
C HIS A 178 7.25 -15.74 15.88
N ILE A 179 7.87 -15.45 14.72
CA ILE A 179 7.85 -16.33 13.54
C ILE A 179 8.50 -17.70 13.75
N GLU A 180 9.38 -17.84 14.75
CA GLU A 180 10.05 -19.11 15.12
C GLU A 180 9.55 -19.67 16.46
N LYS A 181 8.64 -18.96 17.14
CA LYS A 181 8.09 -19.41 18.42
C LYS A 181 6.99 -20.46 18.17
N PRO A 182 6.89 -21.48 19.05
CA PRO A 182 5.82 -22.45 18.95
C PRO A 182 4.48 -21.82 19.34
N GLY A 183 3.40 -22.33 18.74
CA GLY A 183 2.03 -21.88 19.00
C GLY A 183 1.53 -20.88 17.95
N ASN A 184 0.35 -20.33 18.21
CA ASN A 184 -0.27 -19.33 17.36
C ASN A 184 -0.20 -17.97 18.06
N HIS A 185 0.16 -16.94 17.31
CA HIS A 185 0.35 -15.58 17.83
C HIS A 185 -0.53 -14.60 17.07
N VAL A 186 -1.27 -13.75 17.81
CA VAL A 186 -2.21 -12.82 17.20
C VAL A 186 -1.81 -11.37 17.49
N ILE A 187 -1.87 -10.53 16.48
CA ILE A 187 -1.83 -9.06 16.63
C ILE A 187 -3.05 -8.44 15.98
N SER A 188 -3.77 -7.64 16.75
CA SER A 188 -5.02 -6.99 16.37
C SER A 188 -4.79 -5.49 16.18
N ILE A 189 -5.32 -4.94 15.09
CA ILE A 189 -5.29 -3.51 14.78
C ILE A 189 -6.73 -3.00 14.78
N GLU A 190 -7.01 -2.10 15.71
CA GLU A 190 -8.26 -1.37 15.80
C GLU A 190 -8.15 -0.07 15.02
N GLY A 191 -8.98 0.12 14.00
CA GLY A 191 -9.01 1.38 13.25
C GLY A 191 -10.42 1.81 12.94
N ASP A 192 -10.71 3.08 13.20
CA ASP A 192 -11.98 3.69 12.81
C ASP A 192 -12.15 3.76 11.27
N ALA A 193 -13.36 4.04 10.81
CA ALA A 193 -13.61 4.32 9.40
C ALA A 193 -12.76 5.52 8.95
N GLY A 194 -12.10 5.38 7.79
CA GLY A 194 -11.30 6.47 7.21
C GLY A 194 -9.88 6.64 7.75
N THR A 195 -9.38 5.72 8.57
CA THR A 195 -7.99 5.70 9.04
C THR A 195 -7.00 5.06 8.07
N GLY A 196 -7.45 4.61 6.88
CA GLY A 196 -6.57 4.03 5.86
C GLY A 196 -6.13 2.58 6.10
N LYS A 197 -6.89 1.80 6.88
CA LYS A 197 -6.65 0.37 7.19
C LYS A 197 -6.15 -0.47 5.99
N SER A 198 -6.87 -0.41 4.86
CA SER A 198 -6.52 -1.20 3.67
C SER A 198 -5.21 -0.74 3.00
N VAL A 199 -4.86 0.55 3.09
CA VAL A 199 -3.57 1.07 2.59
C VAL A 199 -2.44 0.57 3.47
N LEU A 200 -2.61 0.62 4.80
CA LEU A 200 -1.67 0.04 5.77
C LEU A 200 -1.47 -1.45 5.51
N LEU A 201 -2.55 -2.22 5.33
CA LEU A 201 -2.49 -3.65 5.00
C LEU A 201 -1.76 -3.94 3.68
N SER A 202 -2.08 -3.19 2.63
CA SER A 202 -1.43 -3.31 1.33
C SER A 202 0.08 -3.07 1.43
N SER A 203 0.48 -2.01 2.14
CA SER A 203 1.89 -1.68 2.37
C SER A 203 2.61 -2.71 3.24
N LEU A 204 1.99 -3.15 4.33
CA LEU A 204 2.51 -4.17 5.24
C LEU A 204 2.69 -5.50 4.51
N PHE A 205 1.68 -5.97 3.79
CA PHE A 205 1.73 -7.23 3.08
C PHE A 205 2.80 -7.24 1.99
N ASN A 206 2.91 -6.16 1.21
CA ASN A 206 3.98 -6.03 0.22
C ASN A 206 5.37 -6.09 0.88
N THR A 207 5.53 -5.43 2.03
CA THR A 207 6.80 -5.44 2.78
C THR A 207 7.14 -6.85 3.29
N ILE A 208 6.16 -7.58 3.82
CA ILE A 208 6.34 -8.98 4.26
C ILE A 208 6.72 -9.88 3.08
N GLN A 209 6.10 -9.70 1.92
CA GLN A 209 6.44 -10.45 0.71
C GLN A 209 7.85 -10.14 0.20
N ASP A 210 8.26 -8.87 0.24
CA ASP A 210 9.62 -8.46 -0.11
C ASP A 210 10.65 -9.05 0.87
N LEU A 211 10.37 -8.99 2.17
CA LEU A 211 11.21 -9.61 3.21
C LEU A 211 11.26 -11.14 3.09
N SER A 212 10.22 -11.80 2.59
CA SER A 212 10.24 -13.24 2.31
C SER A 212 11.13 -13.61 1.12
N LYS A 213 11.44 -12.65 0.25
CA LYS A 213 12.34 -12.82 -0.92
C LYS A 213 13.74 -12.26 -0.71
N ASP A 214 14.03 -11.71 0.45
CA ASP A 214 15.37 -11.31 0.85
C ASP A 214 16.05 -12.44 1.64
N GLU A 215 17.16 -12.96 1.13
CA GLU A 215 17.92 -14.05 1.75
C GLU A 215 18.50 -13.66 3.13
N ASN A 216 18.66 -12.36 3.39
CA ASN A 216 19.21 -11.84 4.65
C ASN A 216 18.12 -11.49 5.69
N SER A 217 16.85 -11.72 5.36
CA SER A 217 15.72 -11.38 6.22
C SER A 217 15.38 -12.51 7.20
N HIS A 218 14.96 -12.14 8.42
CA HIS A 218 14.38 -13.09 9.39
C HIS A 218 13.08 -13.72 8.88
N LEU A 219 12.40 -13.10 7.92
CA LEU A 219 11.17 -13.61 7.32
C LEU A 219 11.41 -14.36 6.00
N LYS A 220 12.65 -14.73 5.69
CA LYS A 220 12.99 -15.42 4.43
C LYS A 220 12.19 -16.70 4.23
N ASN A 221 11.75 -16.93 2.99
CA ASN A 221 11.01 -18.12 2.58
C ASN A 221 9.73 -18.43 3.36
N LYS A 222 9.15 -17.42 4.03
CA LYS A 222 7.87 -17.56 4.73
C LYS A 222 6.71 -17.51 3.75
N ASN A 223 5.73 -18.39 3.97
CA ASN A 223 4.50 -18.51 3.19
C ASN A 223 3.38 -17.68 3.82
N ASN A 224 3.11 -16.53 3.22
CA ASN A 224 2.21 -15.53 3.77
C ASN A 224 0.96 -15.34 2.91
N TYR A 225 -0.14 -14.93 3.55
CA TYR A 225 -1.42 -14.70 2.88
C TYR A 225 -2.09 -13.42 3.35
N LEU A 226 -2.79 -12.76 2.44
CA LEU A 226 -3.76 -11.70 2.75
C LEU A 226 -5.15 -12.21 2.41
N LEU A 227 -6.02 -12.23 3.42
CA LEU A 227 -7.39 -12.69 3.35
C LEU A 227 -8.34 -11.50 3.26
N VAL A 228 -9.15 -11.49 2.20
CA VAL A 228 -10.08 -10.39 1.91
C VAL A 228 -11.45 -10.98 1.63
N ASN A 229 -12.46 -10.59 2.40
CA ASN A 229 -13.80 -11.15 2.24
C ASN A 229 -14.52 -10.57 1.00
N HIS A 230 -14.43 -9.25 0.81
CA HIS A 230 -15.06 -8.55 -0.30
C HIS A 230 -14.42 -8.91 -1.65
N GLY A 231 -15.25 -9.39 -2.59
CA GLY A 231 -14.79 -9.86 -3.90
C GLY A 231 -14.17 -8.77 -4.77
N GLU A 232 -14.71 -7.54 -4.72
CA GLU A 232 -14.19 -6.40 -5.48
C GLU A 232 -12.81 -5.97 -4.98
N MET A 233 -12.66 -5.79 -3.66
CA MET A 233 -11.35 -5.49 -3.06
C MET A 233 -10.33 -6.58 -3.36
N LEU A 234 -10.72 -7.87 -3.29
CA LEU A 234 -9.83 -8.97 -3.64
C LEU A 234 -9.37 -8.92 -5.12
N LYS A 235 -10.24 -8.50 -6.04
CA LYS A 235 -9.85 -8.24 -7.44
C LYS A 235 -8.83 -7.12 -7.52
N THR A 236 -9.04 -6.01 -6.79
CA THR A 236 -8.10 -4.88 -6.75
C THR A 236 -6.73 -5.30 -6.24
N TYR A 237 -6.62 -6.02 -5.11
CA TYR A 237 -5.36 -6.56 -4.62
C TYR A 237 -4.69 -7.50 -5.65
N LYS A 238 -5.47 -8.34 -6.34
CA LYS A 238 -4.94 -9.21 -7.41
C LYS A 238 -4.44 -8.43 -8.62
N SER A 239 -5.05 -7.30 -8.94
CA SER A 239 -4.57 -6.40 -9.99
C SER A 239 -3.26 -5.74 -9.58
N ILE A 240 -3.15 -5.23 -8.35
CA ILE A 240 -1.89 -4.71 -7.78
C ILE A 240 -0.77 -5.75 -7.88
N ALA A 241 -1.07 -7.03 -7.59
CA ALA A 241 -0.11 -8.13 -7.70
C ALA A 241 0.43 -8.38 -9.11
N ASN A 242 -0.22 -7.90 -10.18
CA ASN A 242 0.36 -7.97 -11.53
C ASN A 242 1.59 -7.08 -11.68
N SER A 243 1.59 -5.93 -10.99
CA SER A 243 2.60 -4.89 -11.14
C SER A 243 3.76 -5.03 -10.17
N LEU A 244 3.68 -5.92 -9.18
CA LEU A 244 4.70 -6.04 -8.13
C LEU A 244 5.45 -7.38 -8.24
N PRO A 245 6.77 -7.40 -7.96
CA PRO A 245 7.61 -8.55 -8.27
C PRO A 245 7.38 -9.73 -7.31
N ASN A 246 7.14 -9.43 -6.02
CA ASN A 246 7.08 -10.44 -4.96
C ASN A 246 5.66 -10.76 -4.48
N LEU A 247 4.67 -9.98 -4.93
CA LEU A 247 3.27 -10.19 -4.62
C LEU A 247 2.64 -11.14 -5.63
N LYS A 248 2.10 -12.28 -5.18
CA LYS A 248 1.48 -13.28 -6.07
C LYS A 248 0.00 -13.42 -5.80
N LYS A 249 -0.81 -13.54 -6.86
CA LYS A 249 -2.27 -13.74 -6.76
C LYS A 249 -2.68 -14.94 -5.91
N LYS A 250 -1.85 -15.99 -5.85
CA LYS A 250 -2.11 -17.18 -5.03
C LYS A 250 -2.05 -16.91 -3.52
N ASN A 251 -1.35 -15.85 -3.11
CA ASN A 251 -1.24 -15.42 -1.72
C ASN A 251 -2.39 -14.46 -1.33
N LEU A 252 -3.32 -14.19 -2.24
CA LEU A 252 -4.49 -13.33 -2.06
C LEU A 252 -5.76 -14.16 -2.17
N MET A 253 -6.43 -14.42 -1.05
CA MET A 253 -7.52 -15.39 -0.97
C MET A 253 -8.73 -14.88 -0.19
N LYS A 254 -9.88 -15.55 -0.36
CA LYS A 254 -10.99 -15.41 0.58
C LYS A 254 -10.73 -16.28 1.82
N PRO A 255 -11.25 -15.89 3.00
CA PRO A 255 -11.14 -16.65 4.25
C PRO A 255 -11.49 -18.14 4.09
N THR A 256 -12.68 -18.47 3.59
CA THR A 256 -13.11 -19.88 3.44
C THR A 256 -12.22 -20.68 2.49
N SER A 257 -11.77 -20.06 1.38
CA SER A 257 -10.88 -20.72 0.43
C SER A 257 -9.52 -21.05 1.06
N PHE A 258 -8.99 -20.15 1.88
CA PHE A 258 -7.75 -20.38 2.63
C PHE A 258 -7.91 -21.53 3.64
N ILE A 259 -8.97 -21.49 4.47
CA ILE A 259 -9.25 -22.52 5.47
C ILE A 259 -9.36 -23.90 4.80
N ASN A 260 -10.15 -24.01 3.73
CA ASN A 260 -10.38 -25.27 3.04
C ASN A 260 -9.09 -25.78 2.36
N GLN A 261 -8.28 -24.89 1.78
CA GLN A 261 -7.01 -25.27 1.18
C GLN A 261 -6.03 -25.81 2.23
N MET A 262 -5.81 -25.07 3.31
CA MET A 262 -4.87 -25.45 4.38
C MET A 262 -5.32 -26.74 5.09
N SER A 263 -6.62 -26.90 5.35
CA SER A 263 -7.18 -28.16 5.87
C SER A 263 -6.90 -29.35 4.94
N LYS A 264 -6.99 -29.14 3.62
CA LYS A 264 -6.79 -30.20 2.64
C LYS A 264 -5.32 -30.59 2.49
N THR A 265 -4.40 -29.62 2.54
CA THR A 265 -2.97 -29.86 2.38
C THR A 265 -2.28 -30.27 3.68
N GLY A 266 -2.87 -29.95 4.83
CA GLY A 266 -2.22 -30.09 6.14
C GLY A 266 -1.12 -29.06 6.37
N GLU A 267 -0.98 -28.07 5.48
CA GLU A 267 0.01 -27.00 5.60
C GLU A 267 -0.45 -25.95 6.62
N THR A 268 0.53 -25.31 7.26
CA THR A 268 0.32 -24.15 8.12
C THR A 268 0.98 -22.93 7.47
N ALA A 269 0.26 -21.82 7.40
CA ALA A 269 0.81 -20.56 6.92
C ALA A 269 1.73 -19.93 7.97
N ASP A 270 2.75 -19.19 7.52
CA ASP A 270 3.64 -18.49 8.45
C ASP A 270 2.99 -17.21 8.97
N ILE A 271 2.50 -16.35 8.07
CA ILE A 271 1.85 -15.08 8.43
C ILE A 271 0.57 -14.90 7.62
N VAL A 272 -0.55 -14.66 8.30
CA VAL A 272 -1.85 -14.41 7.67
C VAL A 272 -2.39 -13.05 8.10
N LEU A 273 -2.65 -12.18 7.14
CA LEU A 273 -3.28 -10.88 7.35
C LEU A 273 -4.76 -11.02 7.00
N VAL A 274 -5.65 -10.47 7.83
CA VAL A 274 -7.10 -10.47 7.60
C VAL A 274 -7.59 -9.04 7.49
N ASP A 275 -8.11 -8.69 6.32
CA ASP A 275 -8.78 -7.41 6.07
C ASP A 275 -10.25 -7.50 6.50
N GLU A 276 -10.75 -6.43 7.13
CA GLU A 276 -12.11 -6.29 7.66
C GLU A 276 -12.60 -7.54 8.40
N ALA A 277 -11.87 -7.95 9.44
CA ALA A 277 -12.13 -9.19 10.18
C ALA A 277 -13.53 -9.26 10.81
N HIS A 278 -14.17 -8.11 11.03
CA HIS A 278 -15.56 -8.01 11.48
C HIS A 278 -16.59 -8.64 10.51
N LEU A 279 -16.17 -8.94 9.28
CA LEU A 279 -16.98 -9.62 8.26
C LEU A 279 -16.79 -11.13 8.23
N LEU A 280 -15.89 -11.68 9.04
CA LEU A 280 -15.67 -13.12 9.12
C LEU A 280 -16.92 -13.84 9.64
N LEU A 281 -17.10 -15.10 9.26
CA LEU A 281 -18.23 -15.89 9.73
C LEU A 281 -18.01 -16.39 11.17
N THR A 282 -19.02 -16.19 12.03
CA THR A 282 -19.06 -16.72 13.41
C THR A 282 -19.97 -17.94 13.55
N LYS A 283 -20.35 -18.56 12.42
CA LYS A 283 -21.16 -19.79 12.37
C LYS A 283 -20.91 -20.54 11.06
N GLU A 284 -21.37 -21.79 11.02
CA GLU A 284 -21.35 -22.62 9.81
C GLU A 284 -22.08 -21.93 8.65
N ASP A 285 -21.52 -22.04 7.45
CA ASP A 285 -22.13 -21.60 6.19
C ASP A 285 -21.85 -22.62 5.09
N ARG A 286 -22.72 -23.63 5.01
CA ARG A 286 -22.61 -24.72 4.04
C ARG A 286 -22.70 -24.24 2.60
N TYR A 287 -23.43 -23.15 2.34
CA TYR A 287 -23.54 -22.60 0.98
C TYR A 287 -22.18 -22.13 0.46
N ASN A 288 -21.37 -21.54 1.35
CA ASN A 288 -20.01 -21.13 1.03
C ASN A 288 -18.94 -22.20 1.33
N ASN A 289 -19.33 -23.46 1.57
CA ASN A 289 -18.45 -24.56 1.96
C ASN A 289 -17.62 -24.27 3.22
N PHE A 290 -18.20 -23.57 4.19
CA PHE A 290 -17.60 -23.34 5.51
C PHE A 290 -18.32 -24.20 6.55
N HIS A 291 -17.64 -25.25 7.02
CA HIS A 291 -18.20 -26.27 7.92
C HIS A 291 -17.83 -26.11 9.40
N TYR A 292 -17.18 -24.99 9.77
CA TYR A 292 -16.69 -24.75 11.13
C TYR A 292 -17.53 -23.70 11.86
N ARG A 293 -17.20 -23.48 13.14
CA ARG A 293 -17.94 -22.55 14.01
C ARG A 293 -17.48 -21.10 13.89
N ASN A 294 -16.19 -20.84 13.68
CA ASN A 294 -15.68 -19.48 13.60
C ASN A 294 -14.50 -19.39 12.62
N GLN A 295 -14.58 -18.48 11.64
CA GLN A 295 -13.53 -18.34 10.62
C GLN A 295 -12.21 -17.83 11.19
N LEU A 296 -12.24 -16.89 12.14
CA LEU A 296 -11.03 -16.32 12.71
C LEU A 296 -10.26 -17.40 13.48
N GLU A 297 -10.95 -18.17 14.31
CA GLU A 297 -10.37 -19.29 15.04
C GLU A 297 -9.72 -20.32 14.10
N GLU A 298 -10.41 -20.67 13.01
CA GLU A 298 -9.88 -21.62 12.02
C GLU A 298 -8.72 -21.05 11.20
N ILE A 299 -8.67 -19.73 10.98
CA ILE A 299 -7.51 -19.05 10.39
C ILE A 299 -6.32 -19.14 11.36
N ILE A 300 -6.52 -18.80 12.63
CA ILE A 300 -5.48 -18.81 13.66
C ILE A 300 -4.87 -20.21 13.77
N LYS A 301 -5.69 -21.27 13.89
CA LYS A 301 -5.23 -22.67 13.94
C LYS A 301 -4.36 -23.10 12.75
N ARG A 302 -4.47 -22.43 11.60
CA ARG A 302 -3.75 -22.72 10.35
C ARG A 302 -2.68 -21.68 10.03
N SER A 303 -2.29 -20.86 11.02
CA SER A 303 -1.26 -19.85 10.86
C SER A 303 -0.37 -19.74 12.10
N SER A 304 0.92 -19.48 11.92
CA SER A 304 1.82 -19.21 13.05
C SER A 304 1.56 -17.82 13.63
N ILE A 305 1.42 -16.82 12.75
CA ILE A 305 1.04 -15.45 13.11
C ILE A 305 -0.22 -15.02 12.35
N THR A 306 -1.22 -14.51 13.07
CA THR A 306 -2.39 -13.86 12.49
C THR A 306 -2.38 -12.37 12.80
N ILE A 307 -2.46 -11.53 11.77
CA ILE A 307 -2.62 -10.08 11.86
C ILE A 307 -4.07 -9.76 11.50
N VAL A 308 -4.82 -9.22 12.44
CA VAL A 308 -6.26 -8.97 12.32
C VAL A 308 -6.50 -7.48 12.31
N ILE A 309 -7.19 -6.96 11.29
CA ILE A 309 -7.63 -5.55 11.32
C ILE A 309 -9.15 -5.50 11.36
N PHE A 310 -9.68 -4.67 12.27
CA PHE A 310 -11.12 -4.48 12.40
C PHE A 310 -11.49 -3.04 12.78
N ASP A 311 -12.78 -2.76 12.61
CA ASP A 311 -13.41 -1.48 12.91
C ASP A 311 -14.45 -1.68 14.01
N PRO A 312 -14.19 -1.27 15.26
CA PRO A 312 -15.08 -1.53 16.38
C PRO A 312 -16.47 -0.90 16.21
N LYS A 313 -16.60 0.18 15.42
CA LYS A 313 -17.88 0.86 15.18
C LYS A 313 -18.72 0.17 14.12
N GLN A 314 -18.10 -0.52 13.14
CA GLN A 314 -18.83 -1.31 12.12
C GLN A 314 -19.33 -2.64 12.67
N VAL A 315 -18.60 -3.21 13.62
CA VAL A 315 -18.95 -4.43 14.35
C VAL A 315 -20.36 -4.33 14.97
N LEU A 316 -20.74 -3.17 15.49
CA LEU A 316 -22.04 -2.93 16.12
C LEU A 316 -23.23 -2.91 15.12
N LYS A 317 -22.99 -2.82 13.81
CA LYS A 317 -24.04 -2.58 12.80
C LYS A 317 -24.44 -3.82 11.98
N ILE A 318 -23.70 -4.93 12.06
CA ILE A 318 -23.93 -6.11 11.20
C ILE A 318 -24.49 -7.27 12.02
N LYS A 319 -25.37 -8.08 11.41
CA LYS A 319 -26.00 -9.30 11.97
C LYS A 319 -25.01 -10.44 12.31
N SER A 320 -23.69 -10.18 12.27
CA SER A 320 -22.65 -11.08 12.71
C SER A 320 -22.39 -10.82 14.19
N TYR A 321 -22.27 -11.87 15.01
CA TYR A 321 -22.06 -11.76 16.47
C TYR A 321 -20.64 -11.27 16.83
N TRP A 322 -20.01 -10.47 15.98
CA TRP A 322 -18.77 -9.81 16.35
C TRP A 322 -19.11 -8.70 17.34
N ASN A 323 -18.42 -8.68 18.47
CA ASN A 323 -18.27 -7.55 19.36
C ASN A 323 -16.81 -7.56 19.85
N GLU A 324 -16.35 -6.45 20.45
CA GLU A 324 -14.98 -6.38 20.99
C GLU A 324 -14.69 -7.58 21.91
N ARG A 325 -15.67 -8.00 22.71
CA ARG A 325 -15.55 -9.17 23.60
C ARG A 325 -15.30 -10.48 22.88
N LEU A 326 -16.01 -10.80 21.80
CA LEU A 326 -15.81 -12.05 21.06
C LEU A 326 -14.44 -12.07 20.40
N LEU A 327 -14.00 -10.91 19.89
CA LEU A 327 -12.67 -10.80 19.31
C LEU A 327 -11.61 -10.98 20.41
N GLU A 328 -11.74 -10.30 21.55
CA GLU A 328 -10.87 -10.50 22.72
C GLU A 328 -10.91 -11.94 23.24
N GLU A 329 -12.07 -12.57 23.35
CA GLU A 329 -12.25 -13.96 23.80
C GLU A 329 -11.51 -14.94 22.90
N ILE A 330 -11.56 -14.73 21.59
CA ILE A 330 -10.83 -15.55 20.62
C ILE A 330 -9.34 -15.24 20.69
N THR A 331 -8.94 -13.97 20.64
CA THR A 331 -7.53 -13.60 20.49
C THR A 331 -6.73 -13.77 21.79
N ASN A 332 -7.32 -13.54 22.96
CA ASN A 332 -6.62 -13.67 24.26
C ASN A 332 -6.13 -15.10 24.52
N GLN A 333 -6.70 -16.10 23.87
CA GLN A 333 -6.24 -17.48 23.91
C GLN A 333 -4.90 -17.70 23.18
N TYR A 334 -4.45 -16.72 22.38
CA TYR A 334 -3.32 -16.84 21.43
C TYR A 334 -2.30 -15.70 21.58
N HIS A 335 -2.01 -15.28 22.82
CA HIS A 335 -1.03 -14.24 23.13
C HIS A 335 -1.25 -12.93 22.33
N ALA A 336 -2.49 -12.43 22.37
CA ALA A 336 -2.88 -11.26 21.61
C ALA A 336 -2.14 -9.98 22.03
N LYS A 337 -1.73 -9.22 21.02
CA LYS A 337 -1.35 -7.81 21.17
C LYS A 337 -2.35 -6.95 20.40
N THR A 338 -2.83 -5.85 21.00
CA THR A 338 -3.74 -4.91 20.34
C THR A 338 -3.07 -3.56 20.14
N VAL A 339 -3.22 -2.99 18.95
CA VAL A 339 -2.68 -1.69 18.54
C VAL A 339 -3.82 -0.82 17.97
N LYS A 340 -3.83 0.47 18.29
CA LYS A 340 -4.91 1.40 17.86
C LYS A 340 -4.42 2.37 16.80
N LEU A 341 -5.19 2.50 15.72
CA LEU A 341 -5.02 3.46 14.64
C LEU A 341 -6.12 4.52 14.74
N THR A 342 -5.76 5.70 15.26
CA THR A 342 -6.70 6.76 15.65
C THR A 342 -6.74 7.93 14.68
N GLU A 343 -5.69 8.13 13.86
CA GLU A 343 -5.62 9.22 12.88
C GLU A 343 -6.54 8.95 11.68
N GLN A 344 -7.61 9.74 11.56
CA GLN A 344 -8.50 9.71 10.39
C GLN A 344 -7.95 10.60 9.27
N MET A 345 -7.88 10.06 8.06
CA MET A 345 -7.30 10.74 6.90
C MET A 345 -8.32 11.35 5.94
N ARG A 346 -9.62 11.09 6.13
CA ARG A 346 -10.65 11.39 5.12
C ARG A 346 -11.07 12.86 5.06
N MET A 347 -10.79 13.68 6.07
CA MET A 347 -11.28 15.05 6.11
C MET A 347 -10.17 16.00 6.54
N ASN A 348 -9.79 16.92 5.65
CA ASN A 348 -9.00 18.08 6.01
C ASN A 348 -9.93 19.15 6.60
N ALA A 349 -10.63 18.79 7.68
CA ALA A 349 -11.61 19.61 8.38
C ALA A 349 -11.00 20.17 9.66
N ASN A 350 -11.47 21.33 10.13
CA ASN A 350 -10.99 21.88 11.38
C ASN A 350 -11.31 20.91 12.56
N PRO A 351 -10.55 20.98 13.67
CA PRO A 351 -10.77 20.11 14.83
C PRO A 351 -12.20 20.15 15.37
N ASP A 352 -12.87 21.30 15.30
CA ASP A 352 -14.24 21.48 15.76
C ASP A 352 -15.26 20.72 14.90
N THR A 353 -15.06 20.68 13.58
CA THR A 353 -15.89 19.90 12.64
C THR A 353 -15.65 18.41 12.81
N LEU A 354 -14.40 17.99 12.96
CA LEU A 354 -14.08 16.60 13.28
C LEU A 354 -14.71 16.19 14.62
N LYS A 355 -14.63 17.05 15.63
CA LYS A 355 -15.26 16.83 16.94
C LYS A 355 -16.77 16.73 16.80
N TRP A 356 -17.41 17.62 16.06
CA TRP A 356 -18.85 17.60 15.82
C TRP A 356 -19.30 16.30 15.13
N ILE A 357 -18.62 15.89 14.05
CA ILE A 357 -18.92 14.64 13.33
C ILE A 357 -18.74 13.43 14.24
N ASN A 358 -17.67 13.39 15.04
CA ASN A 358 -17.43 12.30 15.99
C ASN A 358 -18.55 12.18 17.03
N HIS A 359 -19.02 13.31 17.58
CA HIS A 359 -20.14 13.33 18.52
C HIS A 359 -21.45 12.93 17.84
N PHE A 360 -21.69 13.40 16.62
CA PHE A 360 -22.86 13.03 15.83
C PHE A 360 -22.91 11.52 15.57
N VAL A 361 -21.77 10.91 15.17
CA VAL A 361 -21.64 9.46 14.99
C VAL A 361 -21.85 8.70 16.31
N SER A 362 -21.44 9.27 17.45
CA SER A 362 -21.72 8.73 18.78
C SER A 362 -23.13 9.07 19.30
N LYS A 363 -24.05 9.52 18.43
CA LYS A 363 -25.43 9.87 18.74
C LYS A 363 -25.60 11.05 19.72
N GLN A 364 -24.62 11.94 19.76
CA GLN A 364 -24.66 13.17 20.52
C GLN A 364 -24.66 14.38 19.57
N LEU A 365 -25.73 15.17 19.60
CA LEU A 365 -25.83 16.36 18.76
C LEU A 365 -25.20 17.56 19.47
N LEU A 366 -24.07 18.04 18.96
CA LEU A 366 -23.46 19.31 19.37
C LEU A 366 -23.95 20.47 18.49
N PRO A 367 -23.81 21.74 18.92
CA PRO A 367 -24.01 22.90 18.04
C PRO A 367 -23.11 22.81 16.82
N LEU A 368 -23.60 23.24 15.66
CA LEU A 368 -22.82 23.22 14.42
C LEU A 368 -21.53 24.04 14.56
N PRO A 369 -20.38 23.50 14.11
CA PRO A 369 -19.12 24.22 14.12
C PRO A 369 -19.22 25.45 13.20
N GLN A 370 -18.56 26.55 13.55
CA GLN A 370 -18.44 27.69 12.65
C GLN A 370 -17.51 27.35 11.48
N GLU A 371 -17.95 27.65 10.26
CA GLU A 371 -17.14 27.47 9.04
C GLU A 371 -15.97 28.46 9.05
N ASN A 372 -14.79 27.98 9.39
CA ASN A 372 -13.59 28.82 9.52
C ASN A 372 -12.49 28.45 8.50
N ASN A 373 -12.77 27.61 7.49
CA ASN A 373 -11.77 27.13 6.53
C ASN A 373 -12.35 26.93 5.11
N ASP A 374 -11.63 27.44 4.10
CA ASP A 374 -12.03 27.35 2.67
C ASP A 374 -11.88 25.93 2.08
N THR A 375 -11.19 25.01 2.77
CA THR A 375 -10.82 23.68 2.22
C THR A 375 -11.84 22.58 2.50
N PHE A 376 -12.77 22.77 3.44
CA PHE A 376 -13.78 21.77 3.79
C PHE A 376 -15.06 22.47 4.28
N GLN A 377 -16.17 22.24 3.59
CA GLN A 377 -17.46 22.83 3.90
C GLN A 377 -18.43 21.78 4.45
N LEU A 378 -19.04 22.03 5.62
CA LEU A 378 -20.04 21.14 6.21
C LEU A 378 -21.44 21.61 5.80
N LYS A 379 -22.03 20.95 4.80
CA LYS A 379 -23.41 21.24 4.36
C LYS A 379 -24.39 20.21 4.90
N ILE A 380 -25.53 20.71 5.39
CA ILE A 380 -26.71 19.90 5.69
C ILE A 380 -27.70 20.16 4.56
N PHE A 381 -28.10 19.08 3.89
CA PHE A 381 -29.12 19.13 2.85
C PHE A 381 -30.46 18.72 3.43
N GLU A 382 -31.54 19.36 2.99
CA GLU A 382 -32.90 19.01 3.42
C GLU A 382 -33.38 17.73 2.73
N ASP A 383 -32.91 17.47 1.50
CA ASP A 383 -33.28 16.32 0.69
C ASP A 383 -32.04 15.61 0.12
N HIS A 384 -32.12 14.29 -0.07
CA HIS A 384 -31.13 13.49 -0.79
C HIS A 384 -30.97 13.90 -2.26
N ALA A 385 -31.97 14.54 -2.87
CA ALA A 385 -31.91 15.05 -4.22
C ALA A 385 -30.90 16.19 -4.40
N ASP A 386 -30.57 16.91 -3.32
CA ASP A 386 -29.60 18.01 -3.33
C ASP A 386 -28.13 17.53 -3.32
N LEU A 387 -27.92 16.21 -3.29
CA LEU A 387 -26.61 15.53 -3.26
C LEU A 387 -26.11 15.11 -4.66
N LEU A 388 -26.93 15.32 -5.70
CA LEU A 388 -26.65 15.08 -7.12
C LEU A 388 -26.22 16.37 -7.81
#